data_AF-A0A7J4R5B1-F1
#
_entry.id   AF-A0A7J4R5B1-F1
#
_cell.length_a   1.000
_cell.length_b   1.000
_cell.length_c   1.000
_cell.angle_alpha   90.00
_cell.angle_beta   90.00
_cell.angle_gamma   90.00
#
_symmetry.space_group_name_H-M   'P 1'
#
loop_
_entity.id
_entity.type
_entity.pdbx_description
1 polymer ?
#
loop_
_entity_poly.entity_id
_entity_poly.type
_entity_poly.pdbx_seq_one_letter_code
_entity_poly.pdbx_strand_id
1 'polypeptide(L)'
;MKIRLHQFLSRTGHFSSKSKVKKAVWDGSISVGGRIVKNISYEFNPDKREVIYNGIRLSLPINYRYFILNKPKGVICSRINKHERALNKKSVFSLFENLVDPNVLDSLVTVGRLDEGTTGLLILTNDGSLVNDIANPSKNIGKTYTLKVSKRITSEFIDSIRKGVTIHIVRDGVTEEYTTMPAQVTKISDYSI
;
A
#
# COMPACT_ATOMS: atom_id res chain seq x y z
N MET A 1 -14.64 13.66 12.70
CA MET A 1 -14.33 12.53 11.80
C MET A 1 -14.65 11.22 12.51
N LYS A 2 -15.19 10.19 11.83
CA LYS A 2 -15.26 8.82 12.37
C LYS A 2 -14.18 7.97 11.71
N ILE A 3 -13.51 7.13 12.50
CA ILE A 3 -12.46 6.21 12.01
C ILE A 3 -12.69 4.84 12.63
N ARG A 4 -12.35 3.77 11.89
CA ARG A 4 -12.37 2.41 12.43
C ARG A 4 -11.18 2.18 13.34
N LEU A 5 -11.38 1.43 14.43
CA LEU A 5 -10.37 1.15 15.43
C LEU A 5 -9.07 0.61 14.83
N HIS A 6 -9.15 -0.36 13.93
CA HIS A 6 -7.94 -0.89 13.29
C HIS A 6 -7.19 0.14 12.43
N GLN A 7 -7.89 1.08 11.80
CA GLN A 7 -7.27 2.15 11.01
C GLN A 7 -6.59 3.16 11.92
N PHE A 8 -7.23 3.53 13.03
CA PHE A 8 -6.63 4.36 14.06
C PHE A 8 -5.34 3.73 14.57
N LEU A 9 -5.41 2.49 15.08
CA LEU A 9 -4.28 1.77 15.68
C LEU A 9 -3.13 1.55 14.70
N SER A 10 -3.43 1.29 13.41
CA SER A 10 -2.36 1.13 12.40
C SER A 10 -1.62 2.44 12.12
N ARG A 11 -2.26 3.60 12.35
CA ARG A 11 -1.67 4.91 12.09
C ARG A 11 -0.89 5.46 13.27
N THR A 12 -1.06 4.93 14.48
CA THR A 12 -0.40 5.47 15.69
C THR A 12 1.10 5.17 15.72
N GLY A 13 1.60 4.26 14.89
CA GLY A 13 3.00 3.82 14.91
C GLY A 13 3.33 2.78 15.98
N HIS A 14 2.38 2.40 16.85
CA HIS A 14 2.61 1.40 17.91
C HIS A 14 2.52 -0.06 17.43
N PHE A 15 2.04 -0.30 16.22
CA PHE A 15 1.81 -1.65 15.71
C PHE A 15 2.49 -1.85 14.36
N SER A 16 3.49 -2.73 14.35
CA SER A 16 4.23 -3.05 13.14
C SER A 16 3.46 -3.83 12.06
N SER A 17 2.22 -4.27 12.33
CA SER A 17 1.36 -4.91 11.31
C SER A 17 -0.13 -4.96 11.71
N LYS A 18 -1.01 -5.09 10.70
CA LYS A 18 -2.45 -5.31 10.90
C LYS A 18 -2.77 -6.57 11.72
N SER A 19 -1.94 -7.61 11.64
CA SER A 19 -2.13 -8.82 12.44
C SER A 19 -1.89 -8.56 13.92
N LYS A 20 -0.88 -7.77 14.28
CA LYS A 20 -0.64 -7.33 15.67
C LYS A 20 -1.79 -6.46 16.18
N VAL A 21 -2.30 -5.54 15.36
CA VAL A 21 -3.50 -4.74 15.69
C VAL A 21 -4.69 -5.64 16.01
N LYS A 22 -5.01 -6.60 15.12
CA LYS A 22 -6.12 -7.54 15.32
C LYS A 22 -5.97 -8.31 16.63
N LYS A 23 -4.77 -8.84 16.88
CA LYS A 23 -4.46 -9.58 18.11
C LYS A 23 -4.69 -8.72 19.36
N ALA A 24 -4.11 -7.52 19.43
CA ALA A 24 -4.27 -6.63 20.59
C ALA A 24 -5.74 -6.26 20.87
N VAL A 25 -6.54 -6.07 19.82
CA VAL A 25 -7.98 -5.83 19.94
C VAL A 25 -8.71 -7.07 20.48
N TRP A 26 -8.46 -8.25 19.92
CA TRP A 26 -9.14 -9.50 20.33
C TRP A 26 -8.74 -9.97 21.74
N ASP A 27 -7.48 -9.76 22.12
CA ASP A 27 -6.95 -10.06 23.44
C ASP A 27 -7.56 -9.12 24.51
N GLY A 28 -8.23 -8.04 24.10
CA GLY A 28 -8.86 -7.08 25.02
C GLY A 28 -7.89 -6.06 25.60
N SER A 29 -6.71 -5.89 25.00
CA SER A 29 -5.68 -4.94 25.44
C SER A 29 -5.99 -3.48 25.08
N ILE A 30 -7.06 -3.24 24.31
CA ILE A 30 -7.45 -1.92 23.81
C ILE A 30 -8.75 -1.47 24.50
N SER A 31 -8.73 -0.28 25.09
CA SER A 31 -9.95 0.41 25.52
C SER A 31 -10.19 1.69 24.72
N VAL A 32 -11.46 2.01 24.50
CA VAL A 32 -11.90 3.25 23.84
C VAL A 32 -12.93 3.94 24.74
N GLY A 33 -12.58 5.12 25.27
CA GLY A 33 -13.41 5.83 26.25
C GLY A 33 -13.69 5.00 27.50
N GLY A 34 -12.66 4.34 28.04
CA GLY A 34 -12.75 3.54 29.28
C GLY A 34 -13.38 2.15 29.13
N ARG A 35 -13.84 1.75 27.94
CA ARG A 35 -14.42 0.42 27.71
C ARG A 35 -13.54 -0.44 26.82
N ILE A 36 -13.31 -1.70 27.21
CA ILE A 36 -12.57 -2.67 26.37
C ILE A 36 -13.35 -2.89 25.07
N VAL A 37 -12.67 -2.75 23.93
CA VAL A 37 -13.26 -2.98 22.60
C VAL A 37 -12.56 -4.14 21.93
N LYS A 38 -13.31 -5.20 21.60
CA LYS A 38 -12.82 -6.38 20.87
C LYS A 38 -13.25 -6.43 19.40
N ASN A 39 -13.89 -5.37 18.90
CA ASN A 39 -14.30 -5.25 17.51
C ASN A 39 -13.34 -4.35 16.73
N ILE A 40 -12.57 -4.92 15.81
CA ILE A 40 -11.59 -4.20 14.97
C ILE A 40 -12.24 -3.15 14.05
N SER A 41 -13.51 -3.34 13.71
CA SER A 41 -14.30 -2.46 12.84
C SER A 41 -15.09 -1.42 13.63
N TYR A 42 -14.94 -1.37 14.96
CA TYR A 42 -15.59 -0.36 15.79
C TYR A 42 -15.24 1.06 15.30
N GLU A 43 -16.27 1.86 15.03
CA GLU A 43 -16.12 3.23 14.57
C GLU A 43 -16.35 4.22 15.71
N PHE A 44 -15.47 5.19 15.83
CA PHE A 44 -15.52 6.21 16.87
C PHE A 44 -14.91 7.52 16.38
N ASN A 45 -15.11 8.58 17.15
CA ASN A 45 -14.42 9.86 16.93
C ASN A 45 -13.22 9.94 17.89
N PRO A 46 -11.97 9.97 17.38
CA PRO A 46 -10.77 10.01 18.22
C PRO A 46 -10.61 11.33 18.99
N ASP A 47 -11.28 12.40 18.56
CA ASP A 47 -11.28 13.70 19.26
C ASP A 47 -12.19 13.68 20.50
N LYS A 48 -13.11 12.71 20.58
CA LYS A 48 -14.11 12.60 21.66
C LYS A 48 -13.89 11.40 22.58
N ARG A 49 -13.10 10.42 22.16
CA ARG A 49 -12.85 9.20 22.93
C ARG A 49 -11.38 8.85 22.85
N GLU A 50 -10.73 8.82 24.01
CA GLU A 50 -9.35 8.36 24.11
C GLU A 50 -9.25 6.86 23.80
N VAL A 51 -8.10 6.46 23.29
CA VAL A 51 -7.74 5.06 23.06
C VAL A 51 -6.56 4.74 23.96
N ILE A 52 -6.67 3.69 24.76
CA ILE A 52 -5.60 3.24 25.66
C ILE A 52 -5.18 1.83 25.23
N TYR A 53 -3.87 1.63 25.15
CA TYR A 53 -3.24 0.33 24.93
C TYR A 53 -2.21 0.08 26.02
N ASN A 54 -2.38 -0.99 26.81
CA ASN A 54 -1.49 -1.33 27.93
C ASN A 54 -1.20 -0.13 28.88
N GLY A 55 -2.23 0.64 29.22
CA GLY A 55 -2.11 1.82 30.09
C GLY A 55 -1.56 3.08 29.41
N ILE A 56 -1.12 3.00 28.14
CA ILE A 56 -0.60 4.13 27.39
C ILE A 56 -1.70 4.73 26.52
N ARG A 57 -1.91 6.05 26.63
CA ARG A 57 -2.82 6.78 25.74
C ARG A 57 -2.22 6.88 24.35
N LEU A 58 -2.94 6.37 23.36
CA LEU A 58 -2.56 6.43 21.96
C LEU A 58 -3.16 7.67 21.28
N SER A 59 -2.39 8.27 20.38
CA SER A 59 -2.82 9.38 19.54
C SER A 59 -2.37 9.18 18.10
N LEU A 60 -3.03 9.86 17.16
CA LEU A 60 -2.57 9.90 15.77
C LEU A 60 -1.31 10.78 15.68
N PRO A 61 -0.37 10.47 14.77
CA PRO A 61 0.78 11.32 14.53
C PRO A 61 0.34 12.75 14.20
N ILE A 62 0.95 13.73 14.87
CA ILE A 62 0.63 15.16 14.67
C ILE A 62 1.12 15.62 13.28
N ASN A 63 2.18 14.99 12.77
CA ASN A 63 2.80 15.36 11.51
C ASN A 63 2.70 14.26 10.46
N TYR A 64 2.22 14.61 9.28
CA TYR A 64 2.35 13.74 8.12
C TYR A 64 3.80 13.68 7.65
N ARG A 65 4.17 12.51 7.13
CA ARG A 65 5.47 12.22 6.56
C ARG A 65 5.27 11.74 5.14
N TYR A 66 6.05 12.25 4.22
CA TYR A 66 6.00 11.88 2.81
C TYR A 66 7.41 11.59 2.34
N PHE A 67 7.62 10.39 1.82
CA PHE A 67 8.89 9.95 1.27
C PHE A 67 8.70 9.55 -0.18
N ILE A 68 9.64 9.97 -1.01
CA ILE A 68 9.74 9.51 -2.39
C ILE A 68 10.93 8.55 -2.46
N LEU A 69 10.67 7.35 -2.94
CA LEU A 69 11.65 6.30 -3.10
C LEU A 69 11.76 5.96 -4.59
N ASN A 70 12.98 5.97 -5.12
CA ASN A 70 13.27 5.19 -6.32
C ASN A 70 13.43 3.72 -5.90
N LYS A 71 12.34 2.96 -5.98
CA LYS A 71 12.27 1.58 -5.50
C LYS A 71 13.25 0.71 -6.29
N PRO A 72 14.18 -0.01 -5.64
CA PRO A 72 15.05 -0.94 -6.33
C PRO A 72 14.30 -2.20 -6.76
N LYS A 73 14.94 -3.00 -7.61
CA LYS A 73 14.47 -4.35 -7.97
C LYS A 73 14.69 -5.30 -6.78
N GLY A 74 13.85 -6.33 -6.66
CA GLY A 74 14.02 -7.39 -5.64
C GLY A 74 13.47 -7.03 -4.26
N VAL A 75 12.70 -5.94 -4.15
CA VAL A 75 11.98 -5.57 -2.91
C VAL A 75 10.48 -5.52 -3.15
N ILE A 76 9.69 -5.96 -2.17
CA ILE A 76 8.23 -5.93 -2.20
C ILE A 76 7.66 -4.72 -1.46
N CYS A 77 6.49 -4.24 -1.89
CA CYS A 77 5.82 -3.07 -1.28
C CYS A 77 5.01 -3.41 0.00
N SER A 78 5.01 -4.67 0.46
CA SER A 78 4.31 -5.13 1.66
C SER A 78 5.27 -5.30 2.85
N ARG A 79 4.71 -5.27 4.07
CA ARG A 79 5.42 -5.72 5.27
C ARG A 79 5.55 -7.24 5.28
N ILE A 80 6.70 -7.74 5.70
CA ILE A 80 7.03 -9.17 5.69
C ILE A 80 6.16 -9.98 6.66
N ASN A 81 5.33 -10.85 6.11
CA ASN A 81 4.58 -11.87 6.84
C ASN A 81 5.36 -13.20 6.94
N LYS A 82 4.75 -14.26 7.50
CA LYS A 82 5.42 -15.57 7.67
C LYS A 82 5.82 -16.21 6.34
N HIS A 83 4.95 -16.15 5.34
CA HIS A 83 5.18 -16.72 4.02
C HIS A 83 6.27 -15.96 3.26
N GLU A 84 6.19 -14.63 3.24
CA GLU A 84 7.22 -13.78 2.59
C GLU A 84 8.60 -13.96 3.25
N ARG A 85 8.65 -14.18 4.56
CA ARG A 85 9.89 -14.51 5.27
C ARG A 85 10.46 -15.86 4.83
N ALA A 86 9.63 -16.90 4.70
CA ALA A 86 10.06 -18.21 4.21
C ALA A 86 10.63 -18.14 2.78
N LEU A 87 10.14 -17.19 1.97
CA LEU A 87 10.65 -16.90 0.62
C LEU A 87 11.81 -15.89 0.59
N ASN A 88 12.40 -15.54 1.73
CA ASN A 88 13.49 -14.57 1.86
C ASN A 88 13.23 -13.22 1.16
N LYS A 89 11.98 -12.75 1.19
CA LYS A 89 11.61 -11.48 0.57
C LYS A 89 12.11 -10.30 1.39
N LYS A 90 12.54 -9.24 0.69
CA LYS A 90 12.91 -7.97 1.30
C LYS A 90 11.81 -6.94 1.09
N SER A 91 11.48 -6.18 2.13
CA SER A 91 10.42 -5.15 2.07
C SER A 91 11.00 -3.77 1.82
N VAL A 92 10.27 -2.91 1.11
CA VAL A 92 10.60 -1.47 1.00
C VAL A 92 10.76 -0.79 2.36
N PHE A 93 10.03 -1.22 3.39
CA PHE A 93 10.14 -0.66 4.74
C PHE A 93 11.51 -0.92 5.38
N SER A 94 12.18 -2.03 5.03
CA SER A 94 13.53 -2.33 5.52
C SER A 94 14.57 -1.31 5.06
N LEU A 95 14.30 -0.57 3.98
CA LEU A 95 15.17 0.49 3.48
C LEU A 95 15.12 1.75 4.35
N PHE A 96 14.14 1.85 5.27
CA PHE A 96 13.93 3.00 6.15
C PHE A 96 14.28 2.71 7.62
N GLU A 97 14.62 1.47 7.99
CA GLU A 97 14.84 1.05 9.39
C GLU A 97 15.84 1.91 10.16
N ASN A 98 16.89 2.38 9.49
CA ASN A 98 17.93 3.23 10.09
C ASN A 98 17.83 4.70 9.67
N LEU A 99 16.76 5.08 8.97
CA LEU A 99 16.59 6.44 8.42
C LEU A 99 15.51 7.25 9.16
N VAL A 100 14.59 6.58 9.85
CA VAL A 100 13.46 7.22 10.53
C VAL A 100 13.22 6.59 11.89
N ASP A 101 12.55 7.33 12.77
CA ASP A 101 12.09 6.81 14.06
C ASP A 101 11.23 5.54 13.89
N PRO A 102 11.35 4.52 14.77
CA PRO A 102 10.59 3.28 14.66
C PRO A 102 9.06 3.46 14.62
N ASN A 103 8.51 4.41 15.37
CA ASN A 103 7.06 4.67 15.35
C ASN A 103 6.65 5.32 14.03
N VAL A 104 7.49 6.21 13.49
CA VAL A 104 7.29 6.76 12.15
C VAL A 104 7.30 5.62 11.14
N LEU A 105 8.32 4.77 11.16
CA LEU A 105 8.43 3.62 10.27
C LEU A 105 7.18 2.74 10.32
N ASP A 106 6.69 2.41 11.51
CA ASP A 106 5.51 1.56 11.70
C ASP A 106 4.21 2.23 11.26
N SER A 107 4.14 3.56 11.23
CA SER A 107 3.02 4.31 10.68
C SER A 107 3.01 4.42 9.15
N LEU A 108 4.13 4.16 8.47
CA LEU A 108 4.23 4.30 7.01
C LEU A 108 3.50 3.19 6.27
N VAL A 109 2.87 3.58 5.16
CA VAL A 109 2.29 2.73 4.13
C VAL A 109 2.73 3.19 2.75
N THR A 110 2.66 2.32 1.74
CA THR A 110 2.94 2.70 0.35
C THR A 110 1.71 3.30 -0.31
N VAL A 111 1.90 4.30 -1.18
CA VAL A 111 0.86 4.79 -2.07
C VAL A 111 0.90 3.96 -3.35
N GLY A 112 -0.09 3.07 -3.50
CA GLY A 112 -0.04 2.04 -4.54
C GLY A 112 1.08 1.03 -4.29
N ARG A 113 1.35 0.18 -5.30
CA ARG A 113 2.34 -0.88 -5.23
C ARG A 113 3.04 -1.01 -6.59
N LEU A 114 4.33 -1.32 -6.52
CA LEU A 114 5.10 -1.85 -7.63
C LEU A 114 5.43 -3.32 -7.35
N ASP A 115 5.45 -4.13 -8.40
CA ASP A 115 5.87 -5.52 -8.31
C ASP A 115 7.34 -5.64 -7.88
N GLU A 116 7.71 -6.82 -7.40
CA GLU A 116 9.08 -7.09 -6.92
C GLU A 116 10.14 -6.80 -7.99
N GLY A 117 9.85 -7.15 -9.24
CA GLY A 117 10.71 -6.91 -10.40
C GLY A 117 10.71 -5.47 -10.93
N THR A 118 9.73 -4.65 -10.51
CA THR A 118 9.53 -3.29 -11.01
C THR A 118 10.30 -2.28 -10.17
N THR A 119 10.92 -1.31 -10.84
CA THR A 119 11.70 -0.23 -10.22
C THR A 119 11.02 1.12 -10.44
N GLY A 120 11.50 2.16 -9.76
CA GLY A 120 11.07 3.53 -10.01
C GLY A 120 10.27 4.14 -8.87
N LEU A 121 9.51 5.18 -9.20
CA LEU A 121 8.84 6.05 -8.24
C LEU A 121 7.85 5.27 -7.36
N LEU A 122 8.08 5.29 -6.05
CA LEU A 122 7.16 4.82 -5.03
C LEU A 122 7.07 5.87 -3.92
N ILE A 123 5.84 6.18 -3.48
CA ILE A 123 5.62 7.10 -2.37
C ILE A 123 5.32 6.28 -1.10
N LEU A 124 5.90 6.68 0.02
CA LEU A 124 5.56 6.16 1.35
C LEU A 124 5.07 7.31 2.23
N THR A 125 3.97 7.08 2.95
CA THR A 125 3.38 8.11 3.81
C THR A 125 2.58 7.49 4.96
N ASN A 126 2.33 8.26 6.02
CA ASN A 126 1.35 7.96 7.07
C ASN A 126 0.02 8.74 6.88
N ASP A 127 -0.10 9.51 5.79
CA ASP A 127 -1.31 10.19 5.38
C ASP A 127 -2.23 9.24 4.60
N GLY A 128 -3.19 8.64 5.33
CA GLY A 128 -4.17 7.74 4.74
C GLY A 128 -5.13 8.43 3.74
N SER A 129 -5.31 9.75 3.82
CA SER A 129 -6.16 10.48 2.86
C SER A 129 -5.50 10.49 1.50
N LEU A 130 -4.22 10.90 1.44
CA LEU A 130 -3.44 10.91 0.20
C LEU A 130 -3.35 9.51 -0.42
N VAL A 131 -3.15 8.47 0.39
CA VAL A 131 -3.14 7.08 -0.08
C VAL A 131 -4.44 6.73 -0.78
N ASN A 132 -5.59 7.06 -0.17
CA ASN A 132 -6.90 6.78 -0.73
C ASN A 132 -7.16 7.60 -2.00
N ASP A 133 -6.83 8.89 -2.00
CA ASP A 133 -7.02 9.75 -3.16
C ASP A 133 -6.21 9.30 -4.37
N ILE A 134 -4.98 8.81 -4.16
CA ILE A 134 -4.14 8.33 -5.28
C ILE A 134 -4.50 6.91 -5.72
N ALA A 135 -4.88 6.04 -4.78
CA ALA A 135 -5.20 4.65 -5.08
C ALA A 135 -6.62 4.47 -5.65
N ASN A 136 -7.54 5.42 -5.41
CA ASN A 136 -8.91 5.32 -5.88
C ASN A 136 -8.98 5.41 -7.41
N PRO A 137 -9.45 4.36 -8.11
CA PRO A 137 -9.58 4.37 -9.57
C PRO A 137 -10.45 5.52 -10.10
N SER A 138 -11.46 5.97 -9.34
CA SER A 138 -12.37 7.05 -9.77
C SER A 138 -11.68 8.41 -9.86
N LYS A 139 -10.50 8.58 -9.27
CA LYS A 139 -9.73 9.83 -9.29
C LYS A 139 -8.91 10.00 -10.57
N ASN A 140 -8.85 8.97 -11.43
CA ASN A 140 -8.20 8.97 -12.74
C ASN A 140 -6.77 9.56 -12.74
N ILE A 141 -5.99 9.25 -11.69
CA ILE A 141 -4.61 9.72 -11.58
C ILE A 141 -3.70 8.87 -12.47
N GLY A 142 -3.25 9.48 -13.57
CA GLY A 142 -2.35 8.87 -14.54
C GLY A 142 -1.01 8.42 -13.95
N LYS A 143 -0.48 7.31 -14.47
CA LYS A 143 0.82 6.75 -14.08
C LYS A 143 1.58 6.40 -15.34
N THR A 144 2.82 6.85 -15.43
CA THR A 144 3.67 6.65 -16.60
C THR A 144 4.76 5.65 -16.28
N TYR A 145 4.93 4.66 -17.16
CA TYR A 145 5.92 3.60 -17.02
C TYR A 145 6.83 3.57 -18.23
N THR A 146 8.12 3.32 -18.00
CA THR A 146 9.04 2.92 -19.07
C THR A 146 9.16 1.41 -19.06
N LEU A 147 8.93 0.79 -20.21
CA LEU A 147 8.92 -0.67 -20.37
C LEU A 147 10.05 -1.09 -21.32
N LYS A 148 10.70 -2.21 -20.99
CA LYS A 148 11.56 -2.94 -21.92
C LYS A 148 10.86 -4.24 -22.30
N VAL A 149 10.79 -4.52 -23.59
CA VAL A 149 10.15 -5.72 -24.14
C VAL A 149 11.16 -6.59 -24.88
N SER A 150 10.95 -7.90 -24.84
CA SER A 150 11.82 -8.88 -25.53
C SER A 150 11.50 -9.03 -27.02
N LYS A 151 10.32 -8.60 -27.46
CA LYS A 151 9.87 -8.65 -28.85
C LYS A 151 9.94 -7.26 -29.48
N ARG A 152 10.11 -7.22 -30.80
CA ARG A 152 10.10 -5.97 -31.58
C ARG A 152 8.75 -5.26 -31.39
N ILE A 153 8.81 -3.95 -31.16
CA ILE A 153 7.63 -3.09 -31.04
C ILE A 153 7.13 -2.72 -32.45
N THR A 154 6.01 -3.30 -32.86
CA THR A 154 5.33 -3.00 -34.12
C THR A 154 4.26 -1.92 -33.94
N SER A 155 3.81 -1.32 -35.04
CA SER A 155 2.69 -0.37 -35.09
C SER A 155 1.42 -0.98 -34.50
N GLU A 156 1.12 -2.23 -34.85
CA GLU A 156 -0.11 -2.91 -34.45
C GLU A 156 -0.15 -3.12 -32.93
N PHE A 157 1.00 -3.39 -32.32
CA PHE A 157 1.13 -3.51 -30.86
C PHE A 157 0.89 -2.17 -30.15
N ILE A 158 1.40 -1.07 -30.70
CA ILE A 158 1.17 0.27 -30.15
C ILE A 158 -0.31 0.64 -30.26
N ASP A 159 -0.91 0.37 -31.42
CA ASP A 159 -2.30 0.73 -31.69
C ASP A 159 -3.29 -0.09 -30.86
N SER A 160 -2.98 -1.35 -30.55
CA SER A 160 -3.82 -2.15 -29.65
C SER A 160 -3.82 -1.58 -28.23
N ILE A 161 -2.66 -1.19 -27.68
CA ILE A 161 -2.59 -0.55 -26.37
C ILE A 161 -3.34 0.79 -26.34
N ARG A 162 -3.24 1.58 -27.43
CA ARG A 162 -3.97 2.85 -27.55
C ARG A 162 -5.49 2.66 -27.58
N LYS A 163 -5.98 1.53 -28.08
CA LYS A 163 -7.42 1.21 -28.12
C LYS A 163 -7.93 0.51 -26.86
N GLY A 164 -7.01 0.01 -26.03
CA GLY A 164 -7.32 -0.89 -24.92
C GLY A 164 -7.17 -2.35 -25.35
N VAL A 165 -6.68 -3.17 -24.42
CA VAL A 165 -6.38 -4.58 -24.66
C VAL A 165 -7.32 -5.45 -23.83
N THR A 166 -7.88 -6.47 -24.45
CA THR A 166 -8.64 -7.50 -23.74
C THR A 166 -7.68 -8.45 -23.03
N ILE A 167 -7.87 -8.62 -21.72
CA ILE A 167 -7.17 -9.60 -20.90
C ILE A 167 -8.16 -10.66 -20.42
N HIS A 168 -7.74 -11.92 -20.48
CA HIS A 168 -8.51 -13.05 -19.95
C HIS A 168 -7.87 -13.54 -18.66
N ILE A 169 -8.64 -13.59 -17.59
CA ILE A 169 -8.19 -14.01 -16.26
C ILE A 169 -8.94 -15.28 -15.90
N VAL A 170 -8.21 -16.38 -15.69
CA VAL A 170 -8.80 -17.65 -15.24
C VAL A 170 -8.69 -17.76 -13.72
N ARG A 171 -9.83 -17.91 -13.03
CA ARG A 171 -9.90 -18.14 -11.58
C ARG A 171 -10.90 -19.23 -11.28
N ASP A 172 -10.46 -20.25 -10.55
CA ASP A 172 -11.30 -21.38 -10.12
C ASP A 172 -12.07 -22.04 -11.28
N GLY A 173 -11.46 -22.10 -12.47
CA GLY A 173 -12.07 -22.65 -13.68
C GLY A 173 -13.00 -21.71 -14.44
N VAL A 174 -13.26 -20.50 -13.93
CA VAL A 174 -14.04 -19.44 -14.59
C VAL A 174 -13.09 -18.51 -15.33
N THR A 175 -13.39 -18.21 -16.60
CA THR A 175 -12.66 -17.20 -17.39
C THR A 175 -13.42 -15.89 -17.35
N GLU A 176 -12.81 -14.87 -16.76
CA GLU A 176 -13.28 -13.50 -16.78
C GLU A 176 -12.53 -12.72 -17.85
N GLU A 177 -13.25 -11.88 -18.58
CA GLU A 177 -12.69 -10.99 -19.58
C GLU A 177 -12.74 -9.56 -19.09
N TYR A 178 -11.62 -8.85 -19.21
CA TYR A 178 -11.52 -7.44 -18.87
C TYR A 178 -10.84 -6.68 -20.01
N THR A 179 -11.46 -5.61 -20.48
CA THR A 179 -10.84 -4.71 -21.46
C THR A 179 -10.23 -3.53 -20.74
N THR A 180 -8.92 -3.31 -20.92
CA THR A 180 -8.25 -2.16 -20.33
C THR A 180 -8.77 -0.86 -20.93
N MET A 181 -8.67 0.24 -20.18
CA MET A 181 -8.85 1.57 -20.76
C MET A 181 -7.76 1.85 -21.81
N PRO A 182 -8.05 2.71 -22.80
CA PRO A 182 -7.06 3.30 -23.69
C PRO A 182 -5.87 3.88 -22.94
N ALA A 183 -4.65 3.70 -23.47
CA ALA A 183 -3.43 4.26 -22.89
C ALA A 183 -2.64 5.09 -23.90
N GLN A 184 -1.97 6.13 -23.40
CA GLN A 184 -1.00 6.87 -24.20
C GLN A 184 0.32 6.09 -24.27
N VAL A 185 0.82 5.88 -25.48
CA VAL A 185 2.06 5.13 -25.74
C VAL A 185 2.96 5.92 -26.67
N THR A 186 4.20 6.09 -26.23
CA THR A 186 5.29 6.68 -27.00
C THR A 186 6.42 5.66 -27.10
N LYS A 187 6.86 5.36 -28.32
CA LYS A 187 8.00 4.49 -28.57
C LYS A 187 9.29 5.30 -28.38
N ILE A 188 10.15 4.83 -27.48
CA ILE A 188 11.41 5.52 -27.12
C ILE A 188 12.60 4.96 -27.91
N SER A 189 12.60 3.66 -28.25
CA SER A 189 13.63 3.02 -29.07
C SER A 189 13.07 1.82 -29.86
N ASP A 190 13.77 1.42 -30.92
CA ASP A 190 13.55 0.18 -31.67
C ASP A 190 14.17 -1.06 -31.01
N TYR A 191 15.18 -0.86 -30.15
CA TYR A 191 15.97 -1.91 -29.52
C TYR A 191 15.84 -1.84 -28.00
N SER A 192 15.60 -3.00 -27.39
CA SER A 192 15.77 -3.21 -25.95
C SER A 192 17.25 -3.47 -25.67
N ILE A 193 17.93 -2.49 -25.05
CA ILE A 193 19.27 -2.71 -24.46
C ILE A 193 19.15 -3.64 -23.27
#